data_AF-A0A292YTA7-F1
#
_entry.id   AF-A0A292YTA7-F1
#
_cell.length_a   1.000
_cell.length_b   1.000
_cell.length_c   1.000
_cell.angle_alpha   90.00
_cell.angle_beta   90.00
_cell.angle_gamma   90.00
#
_symmetry.space_group_name_H-M   'P 1'
#
loop_
_entity.id
_entity.type
_entity.pdbx_description
1 polymer ?
#
loop_
_entity_poly.entity_id
_entity_poly.type
_entity_poly.pdbx_seq_one_letter_code
_entity_poly.pdbx_strand_id
1 'polypeptide(L)' 'MCADDLVDEELGRMPGVQRICLDVVDVRDLADLHVRAATDPRAAGEWFVAVGEFLWMAEGQLAQGIA' A
#
# COMPACT_ATOMS: atom_id res chain seq x y z
N MET A 1 1.45 -5.90 -12.65
CA MET A 1 1.20 -5.33 -13.99
C MET A 1 0.81 -3.89 -13.77
N CYS A 2 1.74 -2.97 -14.01
CA CYS A 2 1.50 -1.53 -13.88
C CYS A 2 0.71 -1.09 -15.11
N ALA A 3 -0.60 -0.92 -14.96
CA ALA A 3 -1.44 -0.33 -16.00
C ALA A 3 -1.33 1.19 -15.88
N ASP A 4 -0.26 1.75 -16.43
CA ASP A 4 -0.03 3.21 -16.47
C ASP A 4 -1.18 3.94 -17.19
N ASP A 5 -1.86 3.26 -18.12
CA ASP A 5 -2.89 3.85 -18.98
C ASP A 5 -4.21 4.16 -18.24
N LEU A 6 -4.50 3.50 -17.11
CA LEU A 6 -5.79 3.61 -16.41
C LEU A 6 -5.90 4.89 -15.55
N VAL A 7 -4.76 5.36 -15.03
CA VAL A 7 -4.67 6.57 -14.20
C VAL A 7 -4.90 7.83 -15.05
N ASP A 8 -4.40 7.85 -16.29
CA ASP A 8 -4.56 9.00 -17.19
C ASP A 8 -6.01 9.17 -17.69
N GLU A 9 -6.75 8.06 -17.83
CA GLU A 9 -8.12 8.05 -18.38
C GLU A 9 -9.18 8.45 -17.34
N GLU A 10 -9.06 7.99 -16.09
CA GLU A 10 -10.05 8.26 -15.03
C GLU A 10 -9.84 9.60 -14.29
N LEU A 11 -8.59 10.06 -14.15
CA LEU A 11 -8.29 11.17 -13.24
C LEU A 11 -7.96 12.49 -13.96
N GLY A 12 -7.74 12.44 -15.28
CA GLY A 12 -7.02 13.50 -15.98
C GLY A 12 -5.62 13.69 -15.40
N ARG A 13 -4.75 14.44 -16.11
CA ARG A 13 -3.38 14.70 -15.61
C ARG A 13 -3.43 15.60 -14.37
N MET A 14 -3.65 15.03 -13.19
CA MET A 14 -3.60 15.75 -11.91
C MET A 14 -2.13 16.08 -11.58
N PRO A 15 -1.71 17.35 -11.66
CA PRO A 15 -0.33 17.72 -11.38
C PRO A 15 -0.04 17.54 -9.90
N GLY A 16 0.83 16.57 -9.56
CA GLY A 16 1.25 16.30 -8.18
C GLY A 16 0.97 14.88 -7.69
N VAL A 17 0.15 14.11 -8.41
CA VAL A 17 -0.10 12.70 -8.08
C VAL A 17 1.01 11.83 -8.66
N GLN A 18 1.75 11.15 -7.78
CA GLN A 18 2.82 10.26 -8.19
C GLN A 18 2.24 8.96 -8.75
N ARG A 19 2.79 8.48 -9.86
CA ARG A 19 2.46 7.15 -10.43
C ARG A 19 3.13 6.05 -9.63
N ILE A 20 2.66 5.85 -8.40
CA ILE A 20 3.11 4.80 -7.50
C ILE A 20 1.87 4.07 -7.01
N CYS A 21 1.95 2.76 -7.07
CA CYS A 21 1.01 1.84 -6.45
C CYS A 21 1.69 1.22 -5.22
N LEU A 22 0.94 1.13 -4.13
CA LEU A 22 1.42 0.71 -2.83
C LEU A 22 0.53 -0.42 -2.32
N ASP A 23 1.16 -1.41 -1.67
CA ASP A 23 0.45 -2.32 -0.80
C ASP A 23 0.17 -1.59 0.52
N VAL A 24 -1.10 -1.32 0.79
CA VAL A 24 -1.56 -0.63 1.98
C VAL A 24 -2.07 -1.66 2.97
N VAL A 25 -1.46 -1.69 4.16
CA VAL A 25 -1.84 -2.58 5.26
C VAL A 25 -2.43 -1.76 6.40
N ASP A 26 -3.53 -2.22 6.99
CA ASP A 26 -4.09 -1.59 8.19
C ASP A 26 -3.05 -1.66 9.32
N VAL A 27 -2.91 -0.55 10.05
CA VAL A 27 -1.91 -0.42 11.11
C VAL A 27 -2.09 -1.43 12.24
N ARG A 28 -3.32 -1.89 12.50
CA ARG A 28 -3.62 -2.88 13.55
C ARG A 28 -3.18 -4.27 13.12
N ASP A 29 -3.40 -4.62 11.86
CA ASP A 29 -2.96 -5.88 11.30
C ASP A 29 -1.43 -5.93 11.22
N LEU A 30 -0.80 -4.82 10.84
CA LEU A 30 0.66 -4.71 10.84
C LEU A 30 1.24 -4.88 12.25
N ALA A 31 0.64 -4.25 13.26
CA ALA A 31 1.08 -4.39 14.64
C ALA A 31 0.96 -5.83 15.15
N ASP A 32 -0.15 -6.51 14.85
CA ASP A 32 -0.35 -7.92 15.22
C ASP A 32 0.65 -8.84 14.52
N LEU A 33 0.92 -8.63 13.23
CA LEU A 33 1.95 -9.36 12.48
C LEU A 33 3.34 -9.18 13.08
N HIS A 34 3.69 -7.97 13.53
CA HIS A 34 4.97 -7.72 14.21
C HIS A 34 5.10 -8.52 15.50
N VAL A 35 4.03 -8.56 16.33
CA VAL A 35 4.04 -9.34 17.57
C VAL A 35 4.21 -10.83 17.28
N ARG A 36 3.52 -11.35 16.26
CA ARG A 36 3.65 -12.76 15.84
C ARG A 36 5.07 -13.06 15.36
N ALA A 37 5.65 -12.21 14.52
CA ALA A 37 7.02 -12.38 14.02
C ALA A 37 8.05 -12.32 15.17
N ALA A 38 7.84 -11.47 16.17
CA ALA A 38 8.72 -11.37 17.33
C ALA A 38 8.64 -12.57 18.29
N THR A 39 7.55 -13.34 18.24
CA THR A 39 7.28 -14.43 19.20
C THR A 39 7.40 -15.83 18.61
N ASP A 40 7.29 -15.99 17.29
CA ASP A 40 7.49 -17.29 16.64
C ASP A 40 8.99 -17.57 16.46
N PRO A 41 9.54 -18.62 17.10
CA PRO A 41 10.96 -18.95 16.95
C PRO A 41 11.35 -19.31 15.51
N ARG A 42 10.39 -19.68 14.65
CA ARG A 42 10.64 -19.96 13.23
C ARG A 42 10.83 -18.69 12.40
N ALA A 43 10.49 -17.52 12.94
CA ALA A 43 10.65 -16.24 12.27
C ALA A 43 12.05 -15.61 12.48
N ALA A 44 12.90 -16.21 13.32
CA ALA A 44 14.23 -15.68 13.63
C ALA A 44 15.14 -15.63 12.39
N GLY A 45 15.62 -14.44 12.05
CA GLY A 45 16.52 -14.21 10.92
C GLY A 45 15.83 -13.99 9.57
N GLU A 46 14.49 -14.07 9.53
CA GLU A 46 13.71 -13.87 8.32
C GLU A 46 13.29 -12.40 8.14
N TRP A 47 13.07 -12.01 6.88
CA TRP A 47 12.55 -10.70 6.50
C TRP A 47 11.15 -10.85 5.95
N PHE A 48 10.18 -10.24 6.63
CA PHE A 48 8.77 -10.31 6.24
C PHE A 48 8.31 -8.97 5.65
N VAL A 49 7.49 -9.06 4.60
CA VAL A 49 6.76 -7.92 4.05
C VAL A 49 5.27 -8.18 4.33
N ALA A 50 4.63 -7.26 5.04
CA ALA A 50 3.19 -7.27 5.22
C ALA A 50 2.54 -6.58 4.03
N VAL A 51 1.59 -7.27 3.38
CA VAL A 51 0.85 -6.80 2.21
C VAL A 51 -0.65 -6.84 2.52
N GLY A 52 -1.36 -5.82 2.06
CA GLY A 52 -2.81 -5.69 2.25
C GLY A 52 -3.50 -5.37 0.92
N GLU A 53 -4.26 -4.28 0.89
CA GLU A 53 -4.93 -3.84 -0.32
C GLU A 53 -3.96 -3.15 -1.28
N PHE A 54 -4.10 -3.43 -2.56
CA PHE A 54 -3.32 -2.77 -3.60
C PHE A 54 -4.04 -1.50 -4.03
N LEU A 55 -3.42 -0.34 -3.79
CA LEU A 55 -4.02 0.96 -4.08
C LEU A 55 -3.09 1.82 -4.93
N TRP A 56 -3.66 2.48 -5.93
CA TRP A 56 -2.98 3.59 -6.60
C TRP A 56 -2.95 4.81 -5.67
N MET A 57 -1.85 5.56 -5.69
CA MET A 57 -1.75 6.79 -4.89
C MET A 57 -2.94 7.74 -5.16
N ALA A 58 -3.39 7.81 -6.41
CA ALA A 58 -4.56 8.60 -6.78
C ALA A 58 -5.85 8.17 -6.07
N GLU A 59 -6.12 6.86 -6.01
CA GLU A 59 -7.28 6.31 -5.30
C GLU A 59 -7.18 6.62 -3.79
N GLY A 60 -5.98 6.43 -3.21
CA GLY A 60 -5.73 6.71 -1.80
C GLY A 60 -5.85 8.19 -1.43
N GLN A 61 -5.45 9.11 -2.32
CA GLN A 61 -5.58 10.55 -2.11
C GLN A 61 -7.04 11.01 -2.16
N LEU A 62 -7.79 10.53 -3.16
CA LEU A 62 -9.23 10.80 -3.29
C LEU A 62 -10.00 10.29 -2.08
N ALA A 63 -9.73 9.05 -1.64
CA ALA A 63 -10.36 8.47 -0.46
C ALA A 63 -10.06 9.27 0.83
N GLN A 64 -8.93 9.95 0.90
CA GLN A 64 -8.52 10.75 2.05
C GLN A 64 -8.87 12.24 1.94
N GLY A 65 -9.53 12.67 0.85
CA GLY A 65 -9.91 14.07 0.64
C GLY A 65 -8.72 15.01 0.49
N ILE A 66 -7.57 14.48 0.06
CA ILE A 66 -6.35 15.25 -0.18
C ILE A 66 -6.36 15.63 -1.67
N ALA A 67 -7.00 16.75 -1.99
CA ALA A 67 -7.01 17.36 -3.32
C ALA A 67 -5.92 18.43 -3.45
#